data_AF-A0A7S3L3Y3-F1
#
_entry.id   AF-A0A7S3L3Y3-F1
#
_cell.length_a   1.000
_cell.length_b   1.000
_cell.length_c   1.000
_cell.angle_alpha   90.00
_cell.angle_beta   90.00
_cell.angle_gamma   90.00
#
_symmetry.space_group_name_H-M   'P 1'
#
loop_
_entity.id
_entity.type
_entity.pdbx_description
1 polymer ?
#
loop_
_entity_poly.entity_id
_entity_poly.type
_entity_poly.pdbx_seq_one_letter_code
_entity_poly.pdbx_strand_id
1 'polypeptide(L)'
;MRSLFALVTLMGGTLIAQQPCWAFQSRLPNQPRFNARDSQRRQVPKLAVVKAKRSMTGDFELQELKVQIDSMKRQGVASRSLPPTKRFELESYARAIIENKESPVPLELVGKNLPNTKWQLVFSTENSALSDLPRDANVVLNFWDITNMDYSLKFGKSTSGLNSITAKSTWKAGEGNNREGSYPGLVTVVYDKITCNAFGFSNMGIGFFGMLKGRASYIQTVYFDNELWIEGGYAPDGSSYFSVYTRENN
;
A
#
# COMPACT_ATOMS: atom_id res chain seq x y z
N MET A 1 -11.73 6.74 -24.52
CA MET A 1 -10.87 7.93 -24.26
C MET A 1 -10.93 8.44 -22.81
N ARG A 2 -12.06 8.39 -22.08
CA ARG A 2 -12.12 8.83 -20.66
C ARG A 2 -11.21 8.03 -19.71
N SER A 3 -10.96 6.75 -19.97
CA SER A 3 -10.09 5.89 -19.16
C SER A 3 -8.59 6.23 -19.23
N LEU A 4 -8.13 6.92 -20.29
CA LEU A 4 -6.72 7.28 -20.42
C LEU A 4 -6.35 8.53 -19.61
N PHE A 5 -7.30 9.45 -19.42
CA PHE A 5 -7.10 10.69 -18.66
C PHE A 5 -7.01 10.43 -17.15
N ALA A 6 -7.81 9.51 -16.60
CA ALA A 6 -7.71 9.11 -15.19
C ALA A 6 -6.34 8.47 -14.86
N LEU A 7 -5.74 7.78 -15.83
CA LEU A 7 -4.46 7.09 -15.68
C LEU A 7 -3.25 8.04 -15.64
N VAL A 8 -3.34 9.20 -16.28
CA VAL A 8 -2.30 10.24 -16.23
C VAL A 8 -2.31 10.97 -14.87
N THR A 9 -3.48 11.13 -14.25
CA THR A 9 -3.61 11.69 -12.90
C THR A 9 -2.98 10.76 -11.85
N LEU A 10 -3.13 9.45 -12.02
CA LEU A 10 -2.70 8.42 -11.07
C LEU A 10 -1.19 8.21 -10.99
N MET A 11 -0.50 8.21 -12.12
CA MET A 11 0.98 8.20 -12.14
C MET A 11 1.58 9.59 -11.87
N GLY A 12 0.74 10.62 -11.79
CA GLY A 12 1.14 12.00 -11.63
C GLY A 12 1.53 12.40 -10.22
N GLY A 13 1.24 11.57 -9.21
CA GLY A 13 1.45 11.88 -7.79
C GLY A 13 0.57 13.03 -7.34
N THR A 14 -0.27 12.79 -6.35
CA THR A 14 -1.06 13.81 -5.66
C THR A 14 -0.13 14.95 -5.24
N LEU A 15 -0.40 16.17 -5.73
CA LEU A 15 0.27 17.39 -5.31
C LEU A 15 0.18 17.50 -3.77
N ILE A 16 1.29 17.25 -3.07
CA ILE A 16 1.43 17.66 -1.67
C ILE A 16 1.63 19.18 -1.69
N ALA A 17 0.52 19.89 -1.68
CA ALA A 17 0.51 21.30 -1.35
C ALA A 17 0.80 21.44 0.15
N GLN A 18 1.86 22.19 0.46
CA GLN A 18 2.19 22.66 1.80
C GLN A 18 0.96 23.29 2.48
N GLN A 19 0.64 22.89 3.71
CA GLN A 19 -0.28 23.62 4.57
C GLN A 19 0.45 24.21 5.79
N PRO A 20 0.09 25.43 6.23
CA PRO A 20 0.46 25.95 7.53
C PRO A 20 -0.54 25.55 8.63
N CYS A 21 0.06 25.40 9.81
CA CYS A 21 -0.47 25.07 11.13
C CYS A 21 -1.72 25.87 11.55
N TRP A 22 -2.75 25.19 12.09
CA TRP A 22 -3.73 25.77 13.01
C TRP A 22 -4.07 24.80 14.13
N ALA A 23 -3.88 25.28 15.35
CA ALA A 23 -4.36 24.69 16.59
C ALA A 23 -5.88 24.85 16.70
N PHE A 24 -6.58 23.80 17.15
CA PHE A 24 -7.92 23.98 17.73
C PHE A 24 -8.21 22.97 18.82
N GLN A 25 -8.63 23.50 19.95
CA GLN A 25 -8.82 22.85 21.24
C GLN A 25 -10.32 22.99 21.58
N SER A 26 -11.02 21.90 21.87
CA SER A 26 -12.19 21.95 22.78
C SER A 26 -12.80 20.59 23.14
N ARG A 27 -12.84 20.37 24.46
CA ARG A 27 -13.96 19.95 25.33
C ARG A 27 -14.76 18.68 25.00
N LEU A 28 -14.55 17.68 25.85
CA LEU A 28 -15.43 16.54 26.10
C LEU A 28 -16.70 16.97 26.87
N PRO A 29 -17.88 16.44 26.53
CA PRO A 29 -19.04 16.46 27.41
C PRO A 29 -19.17 15.19 28.26
N ASN A 30 -19.46 15.44 29.54
CA ASN A 30 -19.91 14.49 30.57
C ASN A 30 -21.06 13.58 30.13
N GLN A 31 -21.03 12.32 30.56
CA GLN A 31 -22.18 11.40 30.58
C GLN A 31 -22.15 10.53 31.87
N PRO A 32 -23.32 10.02 32.31
CA PRO A 32 -23.73 9.98 33.72
C PRO A 32 -23.45 8.68 34.49
N ARG A 33 -23.48 8.80 35.83
CA ARG A 33 -23.46 7.71 36.82
C ARG A 33 -24.72 6.84 36.70
N PHE A 34 -24.54 5.55 36.49
CA PHE A 34 -25.61 4.54 36.61
C PHE A 34 -25.46 3.73 37.90
N ASN A 35 -26.57 3.62 38.63
CA ASN A 35 -26.69 2.97 39.93
C ASN A 35 -26.66 1.45 39.82
N ALA A 36 -26.01 0.84 40.83
CA ALA A 36 -26.00 -0.57 41.12
C ALA A 36 -27.38 -1.08 41.53
N ARG A 37 -27.81 -2.19 40.94
CA ARG A 37 -28.78 -3.11 41.56
C ARG A 37 -28.39 -4.55 41.29
N ASP A 38 -28.45 -5.31 42.37
CA ASP A 38 -28.15 -6.71 42.55
C ASP A 38 -28.86 -7.63 41.55
N SER A 39 -28.15 -8.66 41.11
CA SER A 39 -28.73 -9.85 40.51
C SER A 39 -27.89 -11.07 40.88
N GLN A 40 -28.59 -12.09 41.36
CA GLN A 40 -28.11 -13.22 42.12
C GLN A 40 -27.13 -14.13 41.36
N ARG A 41 -26.19 -14.68 42.13
CA ARG A 41 -25.23 -15.74 41.78
C ARG A 41 -25.92 -16.97 41.17
N ARG A 42 -25.62 -17.26 39.90
CA ARG A 42 -25.51 -18.65 39.41
C ARG A 42 -24.03 -18.96 39.22
N GLN A 43 -23.50 -19.88 40.03
CA GLN A 43 -22.13 -20.36 39.89
C GLN A 43 -22.06 -21.29 38.68
N VAL A 44 -21.54 -20.76 37.57
CA VAL A 44 -21.10 -21.55 36.43
C VAL A 44 -19.70 -22.10 36.77
N PRO A 45 -19.39 -23.38 36.49
CA PRO A 45 -18.05 -23.92 36.72
C PRO A 45 -17.01 -23.05 36.03
N LYS A 46 -16.03 -22.57 36.82
CA LYS A 46 -14.88 -21.78 36.37
C LYS A 46 -14.00 -22.67 35.49
N LEU A 47 -14.37 -22.81 34.22
CA LEU A 47 -13.38 -23.04 33.19
C LEU A 47 -12.39 -21.90 33.30
N ALA A 48 -11.15 -22.22 33.67
CA ALA A 48 -10.05 -21.30 33.63
C ALA A 48 -9.95 -20.80 32.19
N VAL A 49 -10.57 -19.66 31.91
CA VAL A 49 -10.26 -18.83 30.76
C VAL A 49 -8.84 -18.39 31.03
N VAL A 50 -7.89 -19.20 30.58
CA VAL A 50 -6.54 -18.75 30.30
C VAL A 50 -6.77 -17.67 29.26
N LYS A 51 -6.96 -16.43 29.72
CA LYS A 51 -6.73 -15.24 28.93
C LYS A 51 -5.26 -15.33 28.60
N ALA A 52 -4.96 -16.08 27.54
CA ALA A 52 -3.68 -16.00 26.86
C ALA A 52 -3.53 -14.51 26.60
N LYS A 53 -2.61 -13.91 27.35
CA LYS A 53 -2.20 -12.54 27.15
C LYS A 53 -1.68 -12.56 25.72
N ARG A 54 -2.53 -12.20 24.75
CA ARG A 54 -2.14 -12.15 23.33
C ARG A 54 -0.83 -11.38 23.34
N SER A 55 0.27 -12.05 23.00
CA SER A 55 1.54 -11.35 22.87
C SER A 55 1.25 -10.26 21.85
N MET A 56 1.40 -9.00 22.25
CA MET A 56 1.18 -7.84 21.38
C MET A 56 2.35 -7.73 20.39
N THR A 57 2.71 -8.84 19.74
CA THR A 57 3.89 -8.96 18.89
C THR A 57 3.56 -8.81 17.41
N GLY A 58 2.27 -8.68 17.06
CA GLY A 58 1.80 -8.58 15.68
C GLY A 58 2.02 -9.84 14.83
N ASP A 59 2.51 -10.94 15.42
CA ASP A 59 2.88 -12.16 14.70
C ASP A 59 1.67 -12.87 14.10
N PHE A 60 0.58 -12.93 14.87
CA PHE A 60 -0.68 -13.50 14.42
C PHE A 60 -1.22 -12.68 13.24
N GLU A 61 -1.25 -11.37 13.38
CA GLU A 61 -1.76 -10.46 12.35
C GLU A 61 -0.91 -10.52 11.07
N LEU A 62 0.42 -10.64 11.19
CA LEU A 62 1.31 -10.86 10.06
C LEU A 62 1.01 -12.20 9.36
N GLN A 63 0.90 -13.28 10.11
CA GLN A 63 0.64 -14.60 9.56
C GLN A 63 -0.73 -14.65 8.86
N GLU A 64 -1.77 -14.11 9.50
CA GLU A 64 -3.11 -14.02 8.92
C GLU A 64 -3.12 -13.17 7.65
N LEU A 65 -2.47 -11.99 7.67
CA LEU A 65 -2.39 -11.14 6.49
C LEU A 65 -1.74 -11.86 5.31
N LYS A 66 -0.61 -12.55 5.55
CA LYS A 66 0.08 -13.34 4.52
C LYS A 66 -0.82 -14.44 3.96
N VAL A 67 -1.46 -15.23 4.83
CA VAL A 67 -2.35 -16.33 4.42
C VAL A 67 -3.54 -15.82 3.60
N GLN A 68 -4.15 -14.71 4.01
CA GLN A 68 -5.28 -14.13 3.30
C GLN A 68 -4.89 -13.57 1.95
N ILE A 69 -3.75 -12.87 1.86
CA ILE A 69 -3.23 -12.36 0.59
C ILE A 69 -2.89 -13.51 -0.35
N ASP A 70 -2.25 -14.57 0.14
CA ASP A 70 -1.93 -15.74 -0.67
C ASP A 70 -3.19 -16.42 -1.22
N SER A 71 -4.23 -16.54 -0.39
CA SER A 71 -5.55 -17.03 -0.82
C SER A 71 -6.14 -16.14 -1.92
N MET A 72 -6.10 -14.82 -1.75
CA MET A 72 -6.58 -13.86 -2.76
C MET A 72 -5.80 -13.96 -4.07
N LYS A 73 -4.47 -14.10 -4.02
CA LYS A 73 -3.61 -14.28 -5.20
C LYS A 73 -3.99 -15.55 -5.96
N ARG A 74 -4.18 -16.67 -5.26
CA ARG A 74 -4.60 -17.95 -5.87
C ARG A 74 -5.98 -17.87 -6.52
N GLN A 75 -6.88 -17.08 -5.94
CA GLN A 75 -8.22 -16.85 -6.49
C GLN A 75 -8.26 -15.78 -7.60
N GLY A 76 -7.16 -15.07 -7.84
CA GLY A 76 -7.10 -13.97 -8.81
C GLY A 76 -7.99 -12.78 -8.42
N VAL A 77 -8.24 -12.58 -7.12
CA VAL A 77 -9.07 -11.48 -6.62
C VAL A 77 -8.27 -10.19 -6.68
N ALA A 78 -8.68 -9.26 -7.55
CA ALA A 78 -8.06 -7.94 -7.63
C ALA A 78 -8.39 -7.11 -6.38
N SER A 79 -7.45 -6.30 -5.90
CA SER A 79 -7.64 -5.42 -4.73
C SER A 79 -8.91 -4.56 -4.83
N ARG A 80 -9.19 -4.02 -6.02
CA ARG A 80 -10.39 -3.22 -6.28
C ARG A 80 -11.71 -4.00 -6.12
N SER A 81 -11.69 -5.31 -6.31
CA SER A 81 -12.88 -6.17 -6.23
C SER A 81 -13.22 -6.62 -4.80
N LEU A 82 -12.37 -6.32 -3.81
CA LEU A 82 -12.60 -6.71 -2.43
C LEU A 82 -13.85 -6.06 -1.83
N PRO A 83 -14.72 -6.83 -1.12
CA PRO A 83 -15.85 -6.27 -0.41
C PRO A 83 -15.36 -5.39 0.76
N PRO A 84 -16.14 -4.36 1.16
CA PRO A 84 -15.74 -3.43 2.22
C PRO A 84 -15.39 -4.11 3.55
N THR A 85 -16.13 -5.15 3.93
CA THR A 85 -15.85 -5.96 5.13
C THR A 85 -14.47 -6.61 5.08
N LYS A 86 -14.07 -7.16 3.92
CA LYS A 86 -12.74 -7.78 3.78
C LYS A 86 -11.63 -6.74 3.78
N ARG A 87 -11.87 -5.58 3.18
CA ARG A 87 -10.90 -4.47 3.22
C ARG A 87 -10.65 -3.99 4.65
N PHE A 88 -11.70 -3.80 5.43
CA PHE A 88 -11.59 -3.41 6.84
C PHE A 88 -10.82 -4.46 7.67
N GLU A 89 -11.05 -5.74 7.39
CA GLU A 89 -10.30 -6.84 8.02
C GLU A 89 -8.80 -6.77 7.69
N LEU A 90 -8.44 -6.66 6.40
CA LEU A 90 -7.04 -6.56 5.96
C LEU A 90 -6.34 -5.29 6.47
N GLU A 91 -7.05 -4.17 6.49
CA GLU A 91 -6.59 -2.91 7.09
C GLU A 91 -6.26 -3.10 8.57
N SER A 92 -7.13 -3.80 9.31
CA SER A 92 -6.93 -4.05 10.73
C SER A 92 -5.66 -4.86 10.99
N TYR A 93 -5.37 -5.86 10.16
CA TYR A 93 -4.11 -6.61 10.24
C TYR A 93 -2.90 -5.73 9.90
N ALA A 94 -2.95 -4.99 8.80
CA ALA A 94 -1.85 -4.11 8.39
C ALA A 94 -1.53 -3.07 9.46
N ARG A 95 -2.56 -2.43 10.04
CA ARG A 95 -2.40 -1.48 11.14
C ARG A 95 -1.78 -2.13 12.37
N ALA A 96 -2.27 -3.30 12.78
CA ALA A 96 -1.73 -4.01 13.93
C ALA A 96 -0.26 -4.41 13.74
N ILE A 97 0.17 -4.79 12.53
CA ILE A 97 1.57 -5.07 12.20
C ILE A 97 2.41 -3.80 12.39
N ILE A 98 1.99 -2.68 11.81
CA ILE A 98 2.72 -1.41 11.91
C ILE A 98 2.86 -0.94 13.37
N GLU A 99 1.81 -1.10 14.18
CA GLU A 99 1.81 -0.63 15.57
C GLU A 99 2.58 -1.54 16.53
N ASN A 100 2.63 -2.85 16.26
CA ASN A 100 3.07 -3.84 17.24
C ASN A 100 4.29 -4.67 16.79
N LYS A 101 4.75 -4.50 15.55
CA LYS A 101 5.83 -5.31 14.99
C LYS A 101 6.89 -4.45 14.30
N GLU A 102 8.13 -4.61 14.74
CA GLU A 102 9.27 -4.02 14.06
C GLU A 102 9.56 -4.73 12.73
N SER A 103 9.99 -3.94 11.75
CA SER A 103 10.44 -4.45 10.46
C SER A 103 11.69 -5.31 10.65
N PRO A 104 11.69 -6.61 10.26
CA PRO A 104 12.86 -7.47 10.44
C PRO A 104 14.04 -7.03 9.57
N VAL A 105 13.77 -6.35 8.45
CA VAL A 105 14.78 -5.60 7.71
C VAL A 105 14.74 -4.14 8.19
N PRO A 106 15.85 -3.58 8.69
CA PRO A 106 15.92 -2.15 9.02
C PRO A 106 15.52 -1.30 7.82
N LEU A 107 14.71 -0.26 8.06
CA LEU A 107 14.12 0.54 6.99
C LEU A 107 15.17 1.28 6.14
N GLU A 108 16.35 1.54 6.71
CA GLU A 108 17.53 2.09 6.03
C GLU A 108 18.13 1.12 4.99
N LEU A 109 17.87 -0.18 5.16
CA LEU A 109 18.42 -1.25 4.32
C LEU A 109 17.43 -1.75 3.26
N VAL A 110 16.23 -1.17 3.17
CA VAL A 110 15.23 -1.54 2.15
C VAL A 110 15.84 -1.45 0.75
N GLY A 111 16.56 -0.37 0.44
CA GLY A 111 17.22 -0.19 -0.86
C GLY A 111 18.25 -1.27 -1.21
N LYS A 112 18.84 -1.98 -0.23
CA LYS A 112 19.75 -3.10 -0.51
C LYS A 112 19.02 -4.39 -0.86
N ASN A 113 17.74 -4.50 -0.50
CA ASN A 113 16.93 -5.70 -0.68
C ASN A 113 15.97 -5.63 -1.88
N LEU A 114 15.83 -4.46 -2.50
CA LEU A 114 14.97 -4.26 -3.68
C LEU A 114 15.57 -4.75 -5.02
N PRO A 115 16.89 -4.68 -5.30
CA PRO A 115 17.40 -5.09 -6.61
C PRO A 115 17.06 -6.55 -6.97
N ASN A 116 16.75 -6.81 -8.25
CA ASN A 116 16.33 -8.12 -8.76
C ASN A 116 15.07 -8.68 -8.08
N THR A 117 14.14 -7.81 -7.69
CA THR A 117 12.87 -8.21 -7.06
C THR A 117 11.67 -7.62 -7.76
N LYS A 118 10.55 -8.32 -7.63
CA LYS A 118 9.28 -7.93 -8.24
C LYS A 118 8.20 -7.95 -7.17
N TRP A 119 7.43 -6.88 -7.10
CA TRP A 119 6.44 -6.64 -6.06
C TRP A 119 5.10 -6.31 -6.69
N GLN A 120 4.05 -6.97 -6.22
CA GLN A 120 2.68 -6.77 -6.66
C GLN A 120 1.88 -6.10 -5.55
N LEU A 121 1.18 -5.01 -5.86
CA LEU A 121 0.19 -4.42 -4.96
C LEU A 121 -1.00 -5.37 -4.84
N VAL A 122 -1.27 -5.84 -3.63
CA VAL A 122 -2.37 -6.79 -3.36
C VAL A 122 -3.52 -6.15 -2.60
N PHE A 123 -3.24 -5.09 -1.84
CA PHE A 123 -4.21 -4.40 -1.02
C PHE A 123 -3.79 -2.94 -0.84
N SER A 124 -4.77 -2.01 -0.84
CA SER A 124 -4.54 -0.63 -0.42
C SER A 124 -5.81 -0.10 0.23
N THR A 125 -5.65 0.70 1.28
CA THR A 125 -6.75 1.44 1.92
C THR A 125 -7.07 2.73 1.17
N GLU A 126 -6.15 3.22 0.33
CA GLU A 126 -6.35 4.45 -0.42
C GLU A 126 -7.33 4.21 -1.58
N ASN A 127 -8.49 4.84 -1.50
CA ASN A 127 -9.51 4.70 -2.54
C ASN A 127 -9.10 5.41 -3.83
N SER A 128 -8.39 6.55 -3.76
CA SER A 128 -7.91 7.31 -4.93
C SER A 128 -6.92 6.53 -5.79
N ALA A 129 -6.02 5.76 -5.17
CA ALA A 129 -5.06 4.93 -5.89
C ALA A 129 -5.72 3.82 -6.72
N LEU A 130 -6.92 3.36 -6.34
CA LEU A 130 -7.60 2.24 -6.97
C LEU A 130 -8.87 2.64 -7.75
N SER A 131 -9.53 3.75 -7.41
CA SER A 131 -10.83 4.12 -7.98
C SER A 131 -10.76 4.45 -9.46
N ASP A 132 -9.61 4.94 -9.90
CA ASP A 132 -9.38 5.41 -11.26
C ASP A 132 -8.79 4.32 -12.18
N LEU A 133 -8.34 3.20 -11.59
CA LEU A 133 -7.81 2.04 -12.33
C LEU A 133 -8.91 1.03 -12.65
N PRO A 134 -8.95 0.41 -13.85
CA PRO A 134 -9.86 -0.70 -14.14
C PRO A 134 -9.93 -1.77 -13.03
N ARG A 135 -11.09 -2.43 -12.86
CA ARG A 135 -11.31 -3.39 -11.76
C ARG A 135 -10.34 -4.57 -11.75
N ASP A 136 -9.81 -4.92 -12.91
CA ASP A 136 -8.87 -6.00 -13.18
C ASP A 136 -7.41 -5.50 -13.32
N ALA A 137 -7.15 -4.23 -12.99
CA ALA A 137 -5.80 -3.69 -13.02
C ALA A 137 -4.98 -4.19 -11.82
N ASN A 138 -3.73 -4.57 -12.09
CA ASN A 138 -2.73 -4.95 -11.12
C ASN A 138 -1.53 -4.00 -11.22
N VAL A 139 -1.09 -3.48 -10.08
CA VAL A 139 0.14 -2.66 -9.99
C VAL A 139 1.31 -3.58 -9.67
N VAL A 140 2.37 -3.50 -10.47
CA VAL A 140 3.59 -4.30 -10.32
C VAL A 140 4.81 -3.38 -10.38
N LEU A 141 5.67 -3.46 -9.37
CA LEU A 141 6.97 -2.83 -9.32
C LEU A 141 8.01 -3.90 -9.65
N ASN A 142 8.88 -3.66 -10.63
CA ASN A 142 9.93 -4.60 -10.98
C ASN A 142 11.30 -3.91 -10.93
N PHE A 143 12.08 -4.23 -9.91
CA PHE A 143 13.40 -3.68 -9.69
C PHE A 143 14.42 -4.54 -10.40
N TRP A 144 14.96 -4.04 -11.51
CA TRP A 144 15.92 -4.76 -12.33
C TRP A 144 17.30 -4.79 -11.68
N ASP A 145 17.75 -3.64 -11.20
CA ASP A 145 19.07 -3.47 -10.59
C ASP A 145 19.02 -2.36 -9.52
N ILE A 146 20.19 -1.86 -9.13
CA ILE A 146 20.36 -0.82 -8.11
C ILE A 146 19.85 0.56 -8.52
N THR A 147 19.54 0.80 -9.80
CA THR A 147 19.14 2.12 -10.31
C THR A 147 17.88 2.07 -11.14
N ASN A 148 17.57 0.97 -11.82
CA ASN A 148 16.49 0.84 -12.79
C ASN A 148 15.33 0.02 -12.23
N MET A 149 14.11 0.50 -12.46
CA MET A 149 12.90 -0.25 -12.17
C MET A 149 11.80 0.05 -13.18
N ASP A 150 10.85 -0.87 -13.30
CA ASP A 150 9.62 -0.66 -14.05
C ASP A 150 8.43 -0.57 -13.09
N TYR A 151 7.65 0.51 -13.20
CA TYR A 151 6.32 0.61 -12.63
C TYR A 151 5.30 0.20 -13.69
N SER A 152 4.60 -0.90 -13.49
CA SER A 152 3.68 -1.48 -14.48
C SER A 152 2.26 -1.60 -13.97
N LEU A 153 1.31 -1.08 -14.76
CA LEU A 153 -0.10 -1.39 -14.65
C LEU A 153 -0.40 -2.51 -15.65
N LYS A 154 -0.76 -3.69 -15.14
CA LYS A 154 -1.20 -4.83 -15.96
C LYS A 154 -2.71 -4.91 -15.92
N PHE A 155 -3.35 -5.12 -17.05
CA PHE A 155 -4.79 -5.23 -17.13
C PHE A 155 -5.20 -6.66 -17.46
N GLY A 156 -6.36 -7.08 -16.96
CA GLY A 156 -6.95 -8.35 -17.31
C GLY A 156 -7.47 -8.37 -18.75
N LYS A 157 -7.84 -9.57 -19.22
CA LYS A 157 -8.40 -9.76 -20.57
C LYS A 157 -9.69 -8.97 -20.82
N SER A 158 -10.40 -8.59 -19.75
CA SER A 158 -11.61 -7.77 -19.82
C SER A 158 -11.36 -6.33 -20.27
N THR A 159 -10.17 -5.79 -20.03
CA THR A 159 -9.81 -4.44 -20.47
C THR A 159 -9.45 -4.48 -21.95
N SER A 160 -10.41 -4.11 -22.80
CA SER A 160 -10.36 -4.27 -24.26
C SER A 160 -9.08 -3.71 -24.89
N GLY A 161 -8.22 -4.62 -25.35
CA GLY A 161 -7.07 -4.33 -26.18
C GLY A 161 -5.87 -3.70 -25.47
N LEU A 162 -5.94 -3.41 -24.16
CA LEU A 162 -4.82 -2.85 -23.41
C LEU A 162 -4.29 -3.92 -22.45
N ASN A 163 -3.05 -4.38 -22.67
CA ASN A 163 -2.47 -5.46 -21.87
C ASN A 163 -1.68 -4.89 -20.68
N SER A 164 -0.88 -3.86 -20.93
CA SER A 164 -0.10 -3.21 -19.87
C SER A 164 0.34 -1.81 -20.25
N ILE A 165 0.55 -0.97 -19.24
CA ILE A 165 1.26 0.31 -19.33
C ILE A 165 2.43 0.23 -18.36
N THR A 166 3.64 0.41 -18.87
CA THR A 166 4.88 0.29 -18.13
C THR A 166 5.66 1.58 -18.21
N ALA A 167 5.86 2.22 -17.06
CA ALA A 167 6.77 3.32 -16.87
C ALA A 167 8.15 2.78 -16.46
N LYS A 168 9.12 2.95 -17.35
CA LYS A 168 10.54 2.77 -17.05
C LYS A 168 11.00 3.94 -16.20
N SER A 169 11.63 3.63 -15.08
CA SER A 169 12.00 4.59 -14.06
C SER A 169 13.40 4.32 -13.54
N THR A 170 14.02 5.37 -13.03
CA THR A 170 15.13 5.22 -12.10
C THR A 170 14.62 5.30 -10.67
N TRP A 171 15.36 4.73 -9.73
CA TRP A 171 14.96 4.77 -8.32
C TRP A 171 16.16 4.92 -7.39
N LYS A 172 15.89 5.40 -6.18
CA LYS A 172 16.85 5.53 -5.08
C LYS A 172 16.16 5.30 -3.75
N ALA A 173 16.90 4.80 -2.75
CA ALA A 173 16.42 4.67 -1.38
C ALA A 173 17.15 5.63 -0.45
N GLY A 174 16.44 6.15 0.56
CA GLY A 174 17.03 6.93 1.67
C GLY A 174 17.41 8.37 1.34
N GLU A 175 17.27 8.83 0.10
CA GLU A 175 17.50 10.23 -0.30
C GLU A 175 16.15 10.95 -0.45
N GLY A 176 15.85 11.84 0.50
CA GLY A 176 14.80 12.85 0.34
C GLY A 176 15.33 14.04 -0.44
N ASN A 177 14.47 14.73 -1.18
CA ASN A 177 14.88 15.85 -2.05
C ASN A 177 15.23 17.14 -1.29
N ASN A 178 15.12 17.12 0.04
CA ASN A 178 15.32 18.27 0.90
C ASN A 178 16.64 18.06 1.66
N ARG A 179 17.49 19.09 1.70
CA ARG A 179 18.86 19.12 2.23
C ARG A 179 19.04 18.77 3.73
N GLU A 180 18.02 18.20 4.36
CA GLU A 180 18.02 17.77 5.76
C GLU A 180 17.55 16.33 5.86
N GLY A 181 18.51 15.42 6.05
CA GLY A 181 18.26 14.07 6.57
C GLY A 181 18.01 12.98 5.53
N SER A 182 18.57 11.80 5.81
CA SER A 182 18.13 10.55 5.19
C SER A 182 16.81 10.14 5.84
N TYR A 183 15.79 9.85 5.02
CA TYR A 183 14.51 9.34 5.51
C TYR A 183 14.53 7.81 5.44
N PRO A 184 14.61 7.10 6.58
CA PRO A 184 14.64 5.65 6.57
C PRO A 184 13.34 5.11 5.93
N GLY A 185 13.47 4.11 5.06
CA GLY A 185 12.35 3.50 4.35
C GLY A 185 11.81 4.29 3.16
N LEU A 186 12.31 5.50 2.86
CA LEU A 186 11.88 6.26 1.70
C LEU A 186 12.47 5.68 0.41
N VAL A 187 11.61 5.37 -0.56
CA VAL A 187 11.98 4.97 -1.92
C VAL A 187 11.46 6.02 -2.90
N THR A 188 12.37 6.68 -3.60
CA THR A 188 12.06 7.71 -4.59
C THR A 188 12.18 7.09 -5.98
N VAL A 189 11.10 7.18 -6.77
CA VAL A 189 11.01 6.65 -8.13
C VAL A 189 10.86 7.82 -9.10
N VAL A 190 11.74 7.93 -10.09
CA VAL A 190 11.70 8.98 -11.11
C VAL A 190 11.38 8.37 -12.46
N TYR A 191 10.27 8.79 -13.08
CA TYR A 191 9.82 8.23 -14.35
C TYR A 191 10.63 8.79 -15.52
N ASP A 192 11.16 7.92 -16.39
CA ASP A 192 11.89 8.34 -17.60
C ASP A 192 11.04 8.14 -18.86
N LYS A 193 10.52 6.93 -19.07
CA LYS A 193 9.84 6.58 -20.32
C LYS A 193 8.63 5.70 -20.07
N ILE A 194 7.49 6.07 -20.65
CA ILE A 194 6.27 5.28 -20.57
C ILE A 194 6.05 4.54 -21.89
N THR A 195 5.80 3.25 -21.78
CA THR A 195 5.51 2.33 -22.87
C THR A 195 4.20 1.62 -22.61
N CYS A 196 3.55 1.18 -23.68
CA CYS A 196 2.28 0.51 -23.60
C CYS A 196 2.24 -0.69 -24.54
N ASN A 197 1.58 -1.75 -24.08
CA ASN A 197 1.29 -2.93 -24.86
C ASN A 197 -0.22 -2.96 -25.13
N ALA A 198 -0.61 -2.82 -26.39
CA ALA A 198 -2.01 -2.79 -26.79
C ALA A 198 -2.24 -3.51 -28.13
N PHE A 199 -3.36 -4.22 -28.28
CA PHE A 199 -3.79 -4.90 -29.51
C PHE A 199 -2.70 -5.80 -30.14
N GLY A 200 -1.89 -6.46 -29.31
CA GLY A 200 -0.78 -7.30 -29.77
C GLY A 200 0.49 -6.53 -30.16
N PHE A 201 0.45 -5.19 -30.20
CA PHE A 201 1.63 -4.36 -30.33
C PHE A 201 2.30 -4.17 -28.98
N SER A 202 3.62 -4.35 -28.94
CA SER A 202 4.45 -4.17 -27.75
C SER A 202 5.28 -2.89 -27.84
N ASN A 203 5.57 -2.28 -26.68
CA ASN A 203 6.48 -1.15 -26.53
C ASN A 203 6.07 0.12 -27.31
N MET A 204 4.76 0.34 -27.50
CA MET A 204 4.29 1.57 -28.12
C MET A 204 4.58 2.75 -27.20
N GLY A 205 5.39 3.71 -27.66
CA GLY A 205 5.57 4.98 -26.98
C GLY A 205 4.30 5.80 -27.11
N ILE A 206 3.68 6.17 -25.98
CA ILE A 206 2.49 7.02 -26.02
C ILE A 206 2.93 8.48 -25.83
N GLY A 207 2.84 9.30 -26.88
CA GLY A 207 3.28 10.70 -26.86
C GLY A 207 2.62 11.56 -25.78
N PHE A 208 1.40 11.25 -25.37
CA PHE A 208 0.71 11.95 -24.28
C PHE A 208 1.34 11.74 -22.88
N PHE A 209 2.18 10.72 -22.71
CA PHE A 209 2.80 10.38 -21.44
C PHE A 209 4.16 11.06 -21.22
N GLY A 210 4.60 11.90 -22.16
CA GLY A 210 5.75 12.78 -21.95
C GLY A 210 5.59 13.70 -20.73
N MET A 211 4.35 13.97 -20.30
CA MET A 211 4.06 14.80 -19.11
C MET A 211 4.46 14.17 -17.77
N LEU A 212 4.69 12.86 -17.73
CA LEU A 212 5.14 12.16 -16.53
C LEU A 212 6.65 11.98 -16.48
N LYS A 213 7.35 12.17 -17.61
CA LYS A 213 8.80 12.12 -17.64
C LYS A 213 9.38 13.17 -16.70
N GLY A 214 10.31 12.75 -15.84
CA GLY A 214 10.96 13.59 -14.83
C GLY A 214 10.14 13.80 -13.55
N ARG A 215 8.89 13.30 -13.48
CA ARG A 215 8.14 13.31 -12.21
C ARG A 215 8.69 12.26 -11.27
N ALA A 216 8.58 12.54 -9.98
CA ALA A 216 8.97 11.63 -8.92
C ALA A 216 7.75 11.18 -8.11
N SER A 217 7.75 9.90 -7.74
CA SER A 217 6.86 9.34 -6.72
C SER A 217 7.69 8.91 -5.51
N TYR A 218 7.13 9.07 -4.33
CA TYR A 218 7.78 8.75 -3.06
C TYR A 218 6.96 7.67 -2.37
N ILE A 219 7.62 6.56 -2.06
CA ILE A 219 7.02 5.43 -1.35
C ILE A 219 7.66 5.41 0.03
N GLN A 220 6.89 5.68 1.06
CA GLN A 220 7.37 5.61 2.45
C GLN A 220 7.11 4.21 2.99
N THR A 221 8.17 3.44 3.14
CA THR A 221 8.11 2.10 3.74
C THR A 221 7.92 2.22 5.24
N VAL A 222 6.96 1.46 5.78
CA VAL A 222 6.69 1.36 7.22
C VAL A 222 6.94 -0.05 7.76
N TYR A 223 6.93 -1.08 6.92
CA TYR A 223 7.28 -2.45 7.27
C TYR A 223 7.85 -3.21 6.06
N PHE A 224 8.88 -4.02 6.24
CA PHE A 224 9.53 -4.79 5.17
C PHE A 224 10.17 -6.09 5.68
N ASP A 225 9.76 -7.24 5.13
CA ASP A 225 10.28 -8.56 5.53
C ASP A 225 10.81 -9.44 4.39
N ASN A 226 11.12 -8.86 3.23
CA ASN A 226 11.51 -9.54 1.98
C ASN A 226 10.42 -10.38 1.29
N GLU A 227 9.25 -10.56 1.88
CA GLU A 227 8.08 -11.20 1.27
C GLU A 227 6.87 -10.27 1.20
N LEU A 228 6.69 -9.48 2.24
CA LEU A 228 5.67 -8.48 2.49
C LEU A 228 6.34 -7.11 2.62
N TRP A 229 5.77 -6.13 1.93
CA TRP A 229 6.17 -4.74 2.01
C TRP A 229 4.94 -3.89 2.25
N ILE A 230 4.94 -3.11 3.33
CA ILE A 230 3.88 -2.16 3.64
C ILE A 230 4.42 -0.74 3.47
N GLU A 231 3.75 0.00 2.61
CA GLU A 231 3.87 1.44 2.42
C GLU A 231 2.82 2.14 3.30
N GLY A 232 3.20 3.26 3.90
CA GLY A 232 2.30 4.12 4.67
C GLY A 232 2.41 5.57 4.22
N GLY A 233 1.30 6.29 4.24
CA GLY A 233 1.29 7.71 3.92
C GLY A 233 0.05 8.42 4.47
N TYR A 234 -0.09 9.68 4.09
CA TYR A 234 -1.25 10.50 4.44
C TYR A 234 -1.94 10.97 3.16
N ALA A 235 -3.25 10.80 3.09
CA ALA A 235 -4.08 11.32 2.01
C ALA A 235 -4.28 12.84 2.16
N PRO A 236 -4.80 13.54 1.14
CA PRO A 236 -5.01 15.00 1.20
C PRO A 236 -5.93 15.48 2.32
N ASP A 237 -6.83 14.61 2.79
CA ASP A 237 -7.72 14.86 3.93
C ASP A 237 -7.04 14.62 5.30
N GLY A 238 -5.75 14.25 5.30
CA GLY A 238 -4.97 13.93 6.48
C GLY A 238 -5.18 12.51 7.02
N SER A 239 -6.05 11.71 6.40
CA SER A 239 -6.23 10.31 6.79
C SER A 239 -4.99 9.48 6.45
N SER A 240 -4.63 8.54 7.31
CA SER A 240 -3.55 7.60 7.01
C SER A 240 -4.01 6.55 6.00
N TYR A 241 -3.15 6.23 5.05
CA TYR A 241 -3.36 5.12 4.14
C TYR A 241 -2.20 4.12 4.22
N PHE A 242 -2.50 2.89 3.83
CA PHE A 242 -1.55 1.79 3.75
C PHE A 242 -1.71 1.08 2.42
N SER A 243 -0.59 0.77 1.79
CA SER A 243 -0.52 -0.05 0.59
C SER A 243 0.35 -1.26 0.89
N VAL A 244 -0.16 -2.44 0.59
CA VAL A 244 0.51 -3.71 0.88
C VAL A 244 0.93 -4.35 -0.43
N TYR A 245 2.20 -4.69 -0.52
CA TYR A 245 2.81 -5.36 -1.64
C TYR A 245 3.31 -6.75 -1.20
N THR A 246 3.23 -7.72 -2.10
CA THR A 246 3.89 -9.01 -1.93
C THR A 246 4.91 -9.24 -3.02
N ARG A 247 5.97 -9.95 -2.67
CA ARG A 247 6.96 -10.39 -3.64
C ARG A 247 6.35 -11.41 -4.59
N GLU A 248 6.64 -11.26 -5.88
CA GLU A 248 6.42 -12.29 -6.89
C GLU A 248 7.68 -13.13 -6.99
N ASN A 249 7.54 -14.45 -6.86
CA ASN A 249 8.61 -15.38 -7.18
C ASN A 249 8.74 -15.41 -8.72
N ASN A 250 9.93 -15.11 -9.22
CA ASN A 250 10.26 -15.23 -10.65
C ASN A 250 10.33 -16.69 -11.08
#